data_AF-A0AAV6LHF3-F1
#
_entry.id   AF-A0AAV6LHF3-F1
#
_cell.length_a   1.000
_cell.length_b   1.000
_cell.length_c   1.000
_cell.angle_alpha   90.00
_cell.angle_beta   90.00
_cell.angle_gamma   90.00
#
_symmetry.space_group_name_H-M   'P 1'
#
loop_
_entity.id
_entity.type
_entity.pdbx_description
1 polymer ?
#
loop_
_entity_poly.entity_id
_entity_poly.type
_entity_poly.pdbx_seq_one_letter_code
_entity_poly.pdbx_strand_id
1 'polypeptide(L)'
;MLFTIVSFLLFLPSLTSSSEAQTWIKGGYWYSGGQSSVIDIDSTLFTHLTFAFAYINNSTYELWIEPYYEPSMSTFTDIVRQKNPSITTLLSIFVGDTDYSTYFSTFFSMASQSSHRTSFIESSIQRARLYGFHGLELCCVKPNTNTTKIENMGILFDDWRTAIDRESKNSTRSPLLLTLAGYYLPSKNTASYPMESIRRNFDWVHIVSYYYHLPTMENFTGAHSALYDPSSNISTDYGIKEWTSRGLPADKMVLGLAYHGYAWTLLDPSANEIGSPATGPAVMPKGLISYKFIKSSMGCDGEKVGYKSTYVTNYCINGSVWIGYDDVEAIRTKVSYAREKGLLGYNVWQVANDYNWVLSKAESLKHTYRKGNKPTIAAAQEEGKDQENNRLLWAILLPTIAVVSLLLGTLTWFFRRRLFKWKVLVTRIMAIQPQKKTQYPNLQEFSFADIKAATRNFSHENKLGEGGYGPVYKAYKFWKDGKSMEFMDPLMDDTNSACKLVRCMQVALLCVQDKWEDRPSMLEVYSMLKNEIEDLPTPKRHAFAARKDMDEENYLKSMEENCSVNYATMSWDMPR
;
A
#
# COMPACT_ATOMS: atom_id res chain seq x y z
N MET A 1 -1.12 55.11 -40.37
CA MET A 1 -1.05 54.75 -38.94
C MET A 1 -1.87 53.49 -38.63
N LEU A 2 -1.78 52.45 -39.48
CA LEU A 2 -2.52 51.18 -39.32
C LEU A 2 -1.63 49.94 -39.58
N PHE A 3 -0.33 50.14 -39.83
CA PHE A 3 0.62 49.07 -40.15
C PHE A 3 1.63 48.75 -39.03
N THR A 4 1.64 49.55 -37.95
CA THR A 4 2.53 49.32 -36.80
C THR A 4 1.88 48.53 -35.65
N ILE A 5 0.57 48.29 -35.69
CA ILE A 5 -0.14 47.55 -34.63
C ILE A 5 -0.18 46.03 -34.90
N VAL A 6 -0.05 45.60 -36.15
CA VAL A 6 -0.14 44.18 -36.52
C VAL A 6 1.15 43.40 -36.22
N SER A 7 2.30 44.08 -36.09
CA SER A 7 3.58 43.41 -35.79
C SER A 7 3.85 43.16 -34.31
N PHE A 8 3.05 43.74 -33.40
CA PHE A 8 3.21 43.57 -31.95
C PHE A 8 2.38 42.40 -31.37
N LEU A 9 1.48 41.81 -32.18
CA LEU A 9 0.65 40.66 -31.79
C LEU A 9 1.23 39.30 -32.23
N LEU A 10 2.36 39.29 -32.92
CA LEU A 10 3.04 38.06 -33.39
C LEU A 10 4.30 37.68 -32.59
N PHE A 11 4.60 38.42 -31.51
CA PHE A 11 5.75 38.16 -30.62
C PHE A 11 5.38 38.17 -29.13
N LEU A 12 4.20 37.64 -28.78
CA LEU A 12 4.01 37.07 -27.45
C LEU A 12 4.49 35.62 -27.54
N PRO A 13 5.63 35.24 -26.94
CA PRO A 13 5.91 33.83 -26.76
C PRO A 13 4.72 33.26 -26.00
N SER A 14 4.12 32.22 -26.56
CA SER A 14 3.08 31.40 -25.96
C SER A 14 3.62 30.76 -24.67
N LEU A 15 3.70 31.56 -23.61
CA LEU A 15 3.76 31.16 -22.22
C LEU A 15 2.32 30.89 -21.75
N THR A 16 1.62 30.05 -22.50
CA THR A 16 0.59 29.20 -21.92
C THR A 16 1.23 27.82 -21.82
N SER A 17 2.23 27.70 -20.95
CA SER A 17 2.29 26.47 -20.16
C SER A 17 0.93 26.40 -19.48
N SER A 18 0.04 25.60 -20.03
CA SER A 18 -1.03 25.04 -19.25
C SER A 18 -0.31 24.24 -18.17
N SER A 19 -0.01 24.90 -17.05
CA SER A 19 0.17 24.20 -15.80
C SER A 19 -1.18 23.52 -15.59
N GLU A 20 -1.29 22.27 -16.03
CA GLU A 20 -2.19 21.35 -15.35
C GLU A 20 -1.86 21.55 -13.87
N ALA A 21 -2.84 22.00 -13.10
CA ALA A 21 -2.67 22.09 -11.66
C ALA A 21 -2.22 20.70 -11.21
N GLN A 22 -0.99 20.60 -10.69
CA GLN A 22 -0.42 19.32 -10.30
C GLN A 22 -1.41 18.64 -9.35
N THR A 23 -1.94 17.49 -9.78
CA THR A 23 -3.00 16.81 -9.03
C THR A 23 -2.42 16.39 -7.69
N TRP A 24 -3.00 16.90 -6.59
CA TRP A 24 -2.55 16.60 -5.23
C TRP A 24 -2.53 15.08 -4.99
N ILE A 25 -1.38 14.55 -4.55
CA ILE A 25 -1.14 13.10 -4.52
C ILE A 25 -1.98 12.46 -3.41
N LYS A 26 -2.83 11.52 -3.83
CA LYS A 26 -3.44 10.48 -2.99
C LYS A 26 -2.84 9.14 -3.39
N GLY A 27 -1.80 8.74 -2.66
CA GLY A 27 -1.02 7.52 -2.88
C GLY A 27 -1.47 6.38 -1.99
N GLY A 28 -1.21 5.14 -2.42
CA GLY A 28 -1.29 3.99 -1.53
C GLY A 28 -0.48 2.79 -2.00
N TYR A 29 0.06 2.04 -1.05
CA TYR A 29 0.72 0.76 -1.32
C TYR A 29 -0.28 -0.38 -1.38
N TRP A 30 -0.03 -1.31 -2.30
CA TRP A 30 -0.54 -2.68 -2.24
C TRP A 30 0.64 -3.65 -2.13
N TYR A 31 0.71 -4.38 -1.03
CA TYR A 31 1.76 -5.36 -0.78
C TYR A 31 1.36 -6.76 -1.24
N SER A 32 2.18 -7.35 -2.12
CA SER A 32 1.93 -8.65 -2.75
C SER A 32 2.02 -9.83 -1.77
N GLY A 33 2.77 -9.69 -0.68
CA GLY A 33 2.81 -10.68 0.40
C GLY A 33 1.60 -10.60 1.35
N GLY A 34 0.67 -9.65 1.12
CA GLY A 34 -0.57 -9.54 1.88
C GLY A 34 -1.64 -10.54 1.43
N GLN A 35 -2.68 -10.71 2.25
CA GLN A 35 -3.80 -11.62 1.95
C GLN A 35 -4.90 -11.01 1.05
N SER A 36 -4.74 -9.76 0.60
CA SER A 36 -5.75 -9.02 -0.15
C SER A 36 -5.55 -9.12 -1.66
N SER A 37 -6.62 -9.31 -2.42
CA SER A 37 -6.55 -9.29 -3.89
C SER A 37 -6.46 -7.87 -4.45
N VAL A 38 -5.72 -7.69 -5.54
CA VAL A 38 -5.66 -6.41 -6.29
C VAL A 38 -7.05 -6.00 -6.79
N ILE A 39 -7.90 -6.97 -7.14
CA ILE A 39 -9.24 -6.71 -7.69
C ILE A 39 -10.17 -6.00 -6.70
N ASP A 40 -9.90 -6.16 -5.40
CA ASP A 40 -10.72 -5.57 -4.34
C ASP A 40 -10.42 -4.08 -4.16
N ILE A 41 -9.27 -3.59 -4.64
CA ILE A 41 -8.86 -2.20 -4.48
C ILE A 41 -9.87 -1.27 -5.17
N ASP A 42 -10.39 -0.28 -4.44
CA ASP A 42 -11.13 0.83 -5.03
C ASP A 42 -10.15 1.91 -5.50
N SER A 43 -9.61 1.73 -6.70
CA SER A 43 -8.61 2.64 -7.26
C SER A 43 -9.16 4.04 -7.57
N THR A 44 -10.48 4.26 -7.52
CA THR A 44 -11.09 5.59 -7.72
C THR A 44 -10.77 6.56 -6.58
N LEU A 45 -10.35 6.04 -5.43
CA LEU A 45 -9.98 6.84 -4.25
C LEU A 45 -8.54 7.36 -4.31
N PHE A 46 -7.75 6.90 -5.29
CA PHE A 46 -6.33 7.17 -5.38
C PHE A 46 -5.95 7.79 -6.72
N THR A 47 -4.90 8.61 -6.69
CA THR A 47 -4.23 9.14 -7.89
C THR A 47 -3.03 8.29 -8.27
N HIS A 48 -2.39 7.68 -7.26
CA HIS A 48 -1.18 6.89 -7.40
C HIS A 48 -1.34 5.60 -6.60
N LEU A 49 -0.99 4.46 -7.19
CA LEU A 49 -0.89 3.19 -6.47
C LEU A 49 0.47 2.54 -6.71
N THR A 50 1.04 2.02 -5.64
CA THR A 50 2.38 1.45 -5.66
C THR A 50 2.31 -0.06 -5.40
N PHE A 51 2.83 -0.85 -6.33
CA PHE A 51 3.04 -2.28 -6.13
C PHE A 51 4.29 -2.49 -5.27
N ALA A 52 4.15 -3.24 -4.18
CA ALA A 52 5.23 -3.57 -3.25
C ALA A 52 5.36 -5.11 -3.16
N PHE A 53 6.50 -5.75 -3.40
CA PHE A 53 7.79 -5.18 -3.81
C PHE A 53 8.46 -5.99 -4.93
N ALA A 54 9.33 -5.31 -5.66
CA ALA A 54 10.46 -5.91 -6.35
C ALA A 54 11.74 -5.77 -5.50
N TYR A 55 12.79 -6.46 -5.91
CA TYR A 55 14.05 -6.60 -5.19
C TYR A 55 15.24 -6.50 -6.16
N ILE A 56 16.46 -6.60 -5.63
CA ILE A 56 17.70 -6.63 -6.43
C ILE A 56 18.27 -8.04 -6.39
N ASN A 57 18.57 -8.63 -7.55
CA ASN A 57 19.26 -9.91 -7.61
C ASN A 57 20.70 -9.75 -7.09
N ASN A 58 21.10 -10.58 -6.14
CA ASN A 58 22.42 -10.46 -5.50
C ASN A 58 23.61 -10.86 -6.40
N SER A 59 23.34 -11.51 -7.54
CA SER A 59 24.38 -12.02 -8.45
C SER A 59 24.47 -11.17 -9.71
N THR A 60 23.34 -10.80 -10.31
CA THR A 60 23.30 -10.02 -11.55
C THR A 60 23.14 -8.52 -11.33
N TYR A 61 22.71 -8.11 -10.12
CA TYR A 61 22.28 -6.75 -9.78
C TYR A 61 21.12 -6.21 -10.62
N GLU A 62 20.42 -7.08 -11.36
CA GLU A 62 19.21 -6.71 -12.06
C GLU A 62 18.02 -6.63 -11.09
N LEU A 63 16.99 -5.88 -11.50
CA LEU A 63 15.70 -5.89 -10.84
C LEU A 63 15.11 -7.31 -10.89
N TRP A 64 14.72 -7.83 -9.74
CA TRP A 64 14.18 -9.17 -9.55
C TRP A 64 12.83 -9.13 -8.85
N ILE A 65 11.92 -10.00 -9.27
CA ILE A 65 10.66 -10.25 -8.59
C ILE A 65 10.60 -11.74 -8.28
N GLU A 66 10.13 -12.08 -7.08
CA GLU A 66 9.86 -13.46 -6.73
C GLU A 66 8.84 -14.05 -7.72
N PRO A 67 9.12 -15.22 -8.34
CA PRO A 67 8.22 -15.82 -9.32
C PRO A 67 6.77 -15.98 -8.83
N TYR A 68 6.59 -16.14 -7.53
CA TYR A 68 5.28 -16.22 -6.88
C TYR A 68 4.46 -14.91 -7.01
N TYR A 69 5.11 -13.74 -6.94
CA TYR A 69 4.44 -12.43 -7.02
C TYR A 69 4.40 -11.83 -8.44
N GLU A 70 5.17 -12.36 -9.39
CA GLU A 70 5.24 -11.86 -10.76
C GLU A 70 3.87 -11.85 -11.48
N PRO A 71 2.98 -12.85 -11.35
CA PRO A 71 1.64 -12.79 -11.94
C PRO A 71 0.80 -11.61 -11.43
N SER A 72 0.82 -11.35 -10.13
CA SER A 72 0.11 -10.21 -9.53
C SER A 72 0.71 -8.89 -9.97
N MET A 73 2.04 -8.81 -10.08
CA MET A 73 2.72 -7.60 -10.55
C MET A 73 2.40 -7.30 -12.02
N SER A 74 2.50 -8.30 -12.89
CA SER A 74 2.31 -8.14 -14.34
C SER A 74 0.90 -7.66 -14.71
N THR A 75 -0.09 -7.98 -13.89
CA THR A 75 -1.50 -7.59 -14.11
C THR A 75 -1.94 -6.40 -13.26
N PHE A 76 -1.09 -5.91 -12.35
CA PHE A 76 -1.44 -4.88 -11.37
C PHE A 76 -2.01 -3.61 -12.02
N THR A 77 -1.25 -3.03 -12.96
CA THR A 77 -1.64 -1.77 -13.62
C THR A 77 -2.96 -1.93 -14.37
N ASP A 78 -3.14 -3.03 -15.10
CA ASP A 78 -4.37 -3.26 -15.88
C ASP A 78 -5.58 -3.40 -14.97
N ILE A 79 -5.46 -4.15 -13.86
CA ILE A 79 -6.56 -4.35 -12.90
C ILE A 79 -6.97 -3.02 -12.27
N VAL A 80 -6.03 -2.22 -11.74
CA VAL A 80 -6.40 -0.97 -11.06
C VAL A 80 -6.95 0.06 -12.04
N ARG A 81 -6.52 0.03 -13.31
CA ARG A 81 -7.03 0.92 -14.37
C ARG A 81 -8.45 0.61 -14.82
N GLN A 82 -8.95 -0.62 -14.61
CA GLN A 82 -10.33 -0.96 -14.93
C GLN A 82 -11.33 -0.09 -14.15
N LYS A 83 -11.03 0.25 -12.90
CA LYS A 83 -11.86 1.13 -12.07
C LYS A 83 -11.44 2.61 -12.18
N ASN A 84 -10.15 2.90 -12.40
CA ASN A 84 -9.64 4.27 -12.54
C ASN A 84 -8.66 4.38 -13.73
N PRO A 85 -9.15 4.68 -14.95
CA PRO A 85 -8.30 4.73 -16.15
C PRO A 85 -7.18 5.76 -16.13
N SER A 86 -7.28 6.78 -15.26
CA SER A 86 -6.30 7.86 -15.07
C SER A 86 -5.25 7.58 -13.99
N ILE A 87 -5.30 6.43 -13.32
CA ILE A 87 -4.40 6.16 -12.20
C ILE A 87 -2.95 5.96 -12.66
N THR A 88 -2.03 6.56 -11.90
CA THR A 88 -0.59 6.36 -12.04
C THR A 88 -0.15 5.18 -11.18
N THR A 89 0.66 4.28 -11.73
CA THR A 89 1.16 3.11 -11.00
C THR A 89 2.68 3.14 -10.86
N LEU A 90 3.19 2.80 -9.67
CA LEU A 90 4.62 2.70 -9.40
C LEU A 90 5.00 1.28 -9.01
N LEU A 91 6.23 0.88 -9.34
CA LEU A 91 6.85 -0.35 -8.86
C LEU A 91 7.87 -0.01 -7.76
N SER A 92 7.63 -0.47 -6.53
CA SER A 92 8.50 -0.20 -5.39
C SER A 92 9.53 -1.29 -5.20
N ILE A 93 10.78 -0.86 -4.99
CA ILE A 93 11.96 -1.71 -4.92
C ILE A 93 12.46 -1.69 -3.48
N PHE A 94 12.33 -2.83 -2.81
CA PHE A 94 12.73 -2.98 -1.42
C PHE A 94 14.24 -3.25 -1.33
N VAL A 95 14.95 -2.40 -0.59
CA VAL A 95 16.40 -2.55 -0.36
C VAL A 95 16.79 -2.83 1.08
N GLY A 96 15.82 -3.17 1.95
CA GLY A 96 16.08 -3.51 3.34
C GLY A 96 16.23 -2.30 4.26
N ASP A 97 15.88 -2.50 5.54
CA ASP A 97 15.91 -1.47 6.59
C ASP A 97 17.26 -1.44 7.36
N THR A 98 17.92 -2.59 7.46
CA THR A 98 19.05 -2.79 8.39
C THR A 98 20.33 -3.18 7.68
N ASP A 99 21.46 -2.72 8.23
CA ASP A 99 22.82 -3.03 7.76
C ASP A 99 23.12 -4.55 7.69
N TYR A 100 22.37 -5.37 8.43
CA TYR A 100 22.54 -6.83 8.49
C TYR A 100 21.71 -7.59 7.46
N SER A 101 20.75 -6.94 6.79
CA SER A 101 19.93 -7.61 5.79
C SER A 101 20.69 -7.79 4.47
N THR A 102 20.54 -8.96 3.85
CA THR A 102 21.13 -9.28 2.55
C THR A 102 20.68 -8.29 1.47
N TYR A 103 19.45 -7.79 1.55
CA TYR A 103 18.94 -6.77 0.63
C TYR A 103 19.71 -5.46 0.72
N PHE A 104 20.01 -5.01 1.94
CA PHE A 104 20.72 -3.75 2.17
C PHE A 104 22.19 -3.84 1.75
N SER A 105 22.86 -4.95 2.05
CA SER A 105 24.23 -5.18 1.58
C SER A 105 24.29 -5.28 0.05
N THR A 106 23.32 -5.95 -0.58
CA THR A 106 23.19 -6.05 -2.04
C THR A 106 23.01 -4.68 -2.68
N PHE A 107 22.17 -3.81 -2.12
CA PHE A 107 21.97 -2.46 -2.65
C PHE A 107 23.25 -1.63 -2.64
N PHE A 108 24.01 -1.61 -1.55
CA PHE A 108 25.28 -0.86 -1.51
C PHE A 108 26.36 -1.49 -2.39
N SER A 109 26.36 -2.81 -2.58
CA SER A 109 27.24 -3.47 -3.55
C SER A 109 26.87 -3.08 -4.98
N MET A 110 25.58 -3.04 -5.31
CA MET A 110 25.06 -2.58 -6.60
C MET A 110 25.45 -1.12 -6.87
N ALA A 111 25.26 -0.23 -5.89
CA ALA A 111 25.58 1.19 -6.05
C ALA A 111 27.09 1.45 -6.25
N SER A 112 27.96 0.56 -5.76
CA SER A 112 29.41 0.79 -5.69
C SER A 112 30.15 0.74 -7.05
N GLN A 113 29.57 0.12 -8.08
CA GLN A 113 30.24 -0.04 -9.39
C GLN A 113 29.33 0.41 -10.54
N SER A 114 29.92 1.12 -11.51
CA SER A 114 29.18 1.65 -12.67
C SER A 114 28.47 0.56 -13.50
N SER A 115 29.11 -0.59 -13.68
CA SER A 115 28.53 -1.74 -14.37
C SER A 115 27.30 -2.29 -13.63
N HIS A 116 27.39 -2.46 -12.31
CA HIS A 116 26.27 -2.95 -11.50
C HIS A 116 25.10 -1.97 -11.48
N ARG A 117 25.38 -0.66 -11.36
CA ARG A 117 24.36 0.39 -11.46
C ARG A 117 23.67 0.35 -12.81
N THR A 118 24.43 0.21 -13.90
CA THR A 118 23.88 0.08 -15.25
C THR A 118 22.92 -1.11 -15.34
N SER A 119 23.34 -2.31 -14.88
CA SER A 119 22.47 -3.51 -14.88
C SER A 119 21.17 -3.28 -14.11
N PHE A 120 21.24 -2.69 -12.92
CA PHE A 120 20.06 -2.37 -12.12
C PHE A 120 19.14 -1.36 -12.80
N ILE A 121 19.70 -0.24 -13.27
CA ILE A 121 18.95 0.85 -13.87
C ILE A 121 18.23 0.37 -15.14
N GLU A 122 18.95 -0.27 -16.05
CA GLU A 122 18.39 -0.72 -17.32
C GLU A 122 17.30 -1.77 -17.12
N SER A 123 17.55 -2.77 -16.28
CA SER A 123 16.55 -3.80 -15.97
C SER A 123 15.32 -3.24 -15.25
N SER A 124 15.49 -2.25 -14.36
CA SER A 124 14.36 -1.61 -13.65
C SER A 124 13.46 -0.84 -14.62
N ILE A 125 14.04 -0.06 -15.54
CA ILE A 125 13.30 0.68 -16.57
C ILE A 125 12.59 -0.31 -17.51
N GLN A 126 13.30 -1.32 -17.99
CA GLN A 126 12.73 -2.34 -18.88
C GLN A 126 11.53 -3.03 -18.25
N ARG A 127 11.64 -3.45 -16.99
CA ARG A 127 10.59 -4.17 -16.27
C ARG A 127 9.38 -3.28 -15.96
N ALA A 128 9.61 -2.02 -15.56
CA ALA A 128 8.53 -1.05 -15.36
C ALA A 128 7.73 -0.86 -16.66
N ARG A 129 8.42 -0.68 -17.79
CA ARG A 129 7.77 -0.54 -19.10
C ARG A 129 7.06 -1.82 -19.55
N LEU A 130 7.66 -2.99 -19.31
CA LEU A 130 7.09 -4.29 -19.67
C LEU A 130 5.72 -4.52 -19.02
N TYR A 131 5.57 -4.16 -17.74
CA TYR A 131 4.34 -4.35 -16.97
C TYR A 131 3.48 -3.08 -16.83
N GLY A 132 3.74 -2.09 -17.69
CA GLY A 132 2.90 -0.90 -17.79
C GLY A 132 2.97 0.08 -16.62
N PHE A 133 3.98 -0.03 -15.75
CA PHE A 133 4.18 0.94 -14.68
C PHE A 133 4.58 2.32 -15.22
N HIS A 134 4.13 3.35 -14.51
CA HIS A 134 4.39 4.76 -14.83
C HIS A 134 5.55 5.33 -14.02
N GLY A 135 6.04 4.60 -13.02
CA GLY A 135 7.16 5.02 -12.19
C GLY A 135 7.82 3.89 -11.43
N LEU A 136 8.97 4.23 -10.86
CA LEU A 136 9.80 3.40 -10.00
C LEU A 136 9.94 4.11 -8.66
N GLU A 137 9.87 3.33 -7.58
CA GLU A 137 10.15 3.82 -6.23
C GLU A 137 11.30 3.04 -5.61
N LEU A 138 12.26 3.74 -5.02
CA LEU A 138 13.25 3.13 -4.13
C LEU A 138 12.68 3.16 -2.71
N CYS A 139 12.45 2.01 -2.09
CA CYS A 139 11.96 1.94 -0.73
C CYS A 139 13.01 1.54 0.28
N CYS A 140 12.89 2.16 1.47
CA CYS A 140 13.36 1.60 2.72
C CYS A 140 14.87 1.73 2.92
N VAL A 141 15.58 2.38 1.99
CA VAL A 141 16.95 2.82 2.18
C VAL A 141 17.01 3.83 3.33
N LYS A 142 18.09 3.79 4.13
CA LYS A 142 18.33 4.71 5.26
C LYS A 142 19.66 5.45 5.09
N PRO A 143 19.87 6.60 5.77
CA PRO A 143 21.18 7.21 5.84
C PRO A 143 22.19 6.22 6.44
N ASN A 144 23.31 6.01 5.74
CA ASN A 144 24.43 5.21 6.20
C ASN A 144 25.54 6.12 6.74
N THR A 145 26.24 5.69 7.79
CA THR A 145 27.35 6.46 8.37
C THR A 145 28.62 6.41 7.53
N ASN A 146 28.70 5.49 6.56
CA ASN A 146 29.82 5.40 5.63
C ASN A 146 29.64 6.39 4.47
N THR A 147 30.51 7.40 4.40
CA THR A 147 30.46 8.47 3.39
C THR A 147 30.52 7.95 1.96
N THR A 148 31.39 6.98 1.67
CA THR A 148 31.51 6.38 0.32
C THR A 148 30.22 5.69 -0.11
N LYS A 149 29.51 5.02 0.81
CA LYS A 149 28.19 4.44 0.54
C LYS A 149 27.15 5.52 0.18
N ILE A 150 27.17 6.65 0.88
CA ILE A 150 26.28 7.79 0.60
C ILE A 150 26.60 8.45 -0.75
N GLU A 151 27.88 8.63 -1.07
CA GLU A 151 28.33 9.18 -2.35
C GLU A 151 27.91 8.28 -3.52
N ASN A 152 28.15 6.97 -3.42
CA ASN A 152 27.74 6.00 -4.43
C ASN A 152 26.23 5.95 -4.62
N MET A 153 25.46 6.11 -3.54
CA MET A 153 24.01 6.22 -3.62
C MET A 153 23.58 7.52 -4.36
N GLY A 154 24.27 8.64 -4.12
CA GLY A 154 24.04 9.87 -4.86
C GLY A 154 24.32 9.74 -6.36
N ILE A 155 25.41 9.05 -6.72
CA ILE A 155 25.77 8.75 -8.12
C ILE A 155 24.72 7.84 -8.77
N LEU A 156 24.24 6.81 -8.06
CA LEU A 156 23.15 5.97 -8.54
C LEU A 156 21.91 6.78 -8.90
N PHE A 157 21.52 7.73 -8.05
CA PHE A 157 20.34 8.56 -8.32
C PHE A 157 20.52 9.45 -9.55
N ASP A 158 21.71 10.00 -9.76
CA ASP A 158 22.06 10.80 -10.95
C ASP A 158 22.04 9.94 -12.24
N ASP A 159 22.65 8.75 -12.18
CA ASP A 159 22.69 7.80 -13.29
C ASP A 159 21.28 7.33 -13.65
N TRP A 160 20.43 7.04 -12.65
CA TRP A 160 19.08 6.54 -12.84
C TRP A 160 18.16 7.58 -13.50
N ARG A 161 18.19 8.84 -13.01
CA ARG A 161 17.43 9.94 -13.65
C ARG A 161 17.90 10.17 -15.07
N THR A 162 19.22 10.19 -15.30
CA THR A 162 19.79 10.36 -16.65
C THR A 162 19.32 9.28 -17.62
N ALA A 163 19.26 8.02 -17.16
CA ALA A 163 18.79 6.91 -17.98
C ALA A 163 17.29 6.99 -18.28
N ILE A 164 16.46 7.36 -17.30
CA ILE A 164 15.01 7.59 -17.49
C ILE A 164 14.78 8.70 -18.53
N ASP A 165 15.49 9.83 -18.40
CA ASP A 165 15.35 10.95 -19.32
C ASP A 165 15.80 10.57 -20.73
N ARG A 166 16.85 9.75 -20.86
CA ARG A 166 17.33 9.22 -22.14
C ARG A 166 16.32 8.25 -22.77
N GLU A 167 15.76 7.33 -22.00
CA GLU A 167 14.74 6.39 -22.49
C GLU A 167 13.51 7.14 -23.01
N SER A 168 13.06 8.17 -22.30
CA SER A 168 11.91 8.97 -22.70
C SER A 168 12.12 9.70 -24.02
N LYS A 169 13.31 10.28 -24.26
CA LYS A 169 13.65 10.97 -25.52
C LYS A 169 13.66 10.05 -26.73
N ASN A 170 13.96 8.78 -26.51
CA ASN A 170 13.98 7.75 -27.55
C ASN A 170 12.62 7.08 -27.75
N SER A 171 11.57 7.54 -27.05
CA SER A 171 10.22 7.00 -27.12
C SER A 171 9.19 8.13 -27.26
N THR A 172 7.94 7.79 -27.59
CA THR A 172 6.80 8.71 -27.52
C THR A 172 6.16 8.75 -26.13
N ARG A 173 6.76 8.08 -25.14
CA ARG A 173 6.22 7.90 -23.79
C ARG A 173 6.77 8.96 -22.84
N SER A 174 5.94 9.38 -21.89
CA SER A 174 6.40 10.25 -20.79
C SER A 174 7.50 9.56 -19.98
N PRO A 175 8.48 10.32 -19.44
CA PRO A 175 9.47 9.79 -18.51
C PRO A 175 8.82 9.01 -17.36
N LEU A 176 9.46 7.94 -16.91
CA LEU A 176 9.05 7.27 -15.69
C LEU A 176 9.21 8.23 -14.51
N LEU A 177 8.25 8.21 -13.59
CA LEU A 177 8.41 8.86 -12.28
C LEU A 177 9.48 8.10 -11.50
N LEU A 178 10.29 8.82 -10.73
CA LEU A 178 11.28 8.27 -9.82
C LEU A 178 11.02 8.85 -8.43
N THR A 179 10.64 7.99 -7.49
CA THR A 179 10.23 8.38 -6.13
C THR A 179 11.05 7.65 -5.08
N LEU A 180 11.18 8.26 -3.90
CA LEU A 180 11.93 7.69 -2.78
C LEU A 180 10.99 7.52 -1.58
N ALA A 181 10.90 6.33 -1.00
CA ALA A 181 10.33 6.18 0.34
C ALA A 181 11.46 6.34 1.37
N GLY A 182 11.56 7.55 1.91
CA GLY A 182 12.61 7.97 2.84
C GLY A 182 12.16 7.87 4.28
N TYR A 183 13.07 7.44 5.15
CA TYR A 183 12.88 7.48 6.60
C TYR A 183 12.52 8.90 7.10
N TYR A 184 11.69 9.00 8.15
CA TYR A 184 11.24 10.31 8.66
C TYR A 184 12.39 11.24 9.04
N LEU A 185 13.53 10.68 9.49
CA LEU A 185 14.75 11.44 9.70
C LEU A 185 15.67 11.34 8.47
N PRO A 186 16.05 12.47 7.86
CA PRO A 186 16.98 12.49 6.75
C PRO A 186 18.44 12.24 7.16
N SER A 187 18.73 12.16 8.46
CA SER A 187 20.07 11.99 9.01
C SER A 187 20.15 11.00 10.17
N LYS A 188 21.30 10.36 10.29
CA LYS A 188 21.71 9.48 11.38
C LYS A 188 23.09 9.92 11.85
N ASN A 189 23.18 10.44 13.08
CA ASN A 189 24.38 11.10 13.62
C ASN A 189 24.85 12.25 12.70
N THR A 190 26.10 12.20 12.23
CA THR A 190 26.67 13.19 11.31
C THR A 190 26.35 12.92 9.84
N ALA A 191 25.82 11.74 9.49
CA ALA A 191 25.55 11.35 8.12
C ALA A 191 24.10 11.64 7.72
N SER A 192 23.89 12.09 6.48
CA SER A 192 22.57 12.32 5.90
C SER A 192 22.42 11.58 4.59
N TYR A 193 21.20 11.52 4.08
CA TYR A 193 21.01 11.25 2.66
C TYR A 193 21.79 12.23 1.76
N PRO A 194 22.07 11.88 0.49
CA PRO A 194 22.65 12.76 -0.50
C PRO A 194 21.59 13.77 -0.97
N MET A 195 21.30 14.75 -0.12
CA MET A 195 20.16 15.68 -0.25
C MET A 195 20.11 16.40 -1.59
N GLU A 196 21.26 16.87 -2.09
CA GLU A 196 21.34 17.55 -3.40
C GLU A 196 20.97 16.63 -4.56
N SER A 197 21.43 15.37 -4.53
CA SER A 197 21.08 14.38 -5.53
C SER A 197 19.59 14.01 -5.42
N ILE A 198 19.06 13.85 -4.20
CA ILE A 198 17.61 13.61 -4.01
C ILE A 198 16.78 14.74 -4.62
N ARG A 199 17.11 15.98 -4.26
CA ARG A 199 16.39 17.19 -4.70
C ARG A 199 16.38 17.33 -6.22
N ARG A 200 17.48 16.98 -6.88
CA ARG A 200 17.61 17.04 -8.34
C ARG A 200 16.90 15.90 -9.06
N ASN A 201 16.99 14.68 -8.53
CA ASN A 201 16.66 13.47 -9.30
C ASN A 201 15.31 12.87 -8.99
N PHE A 202 14.77 13.00 -7.78
CA PHE A 202 13.47 12.43 -7.44
C PHE A 202 12.34 13.42 -7.72
N ASP A 203 11.23 12.91 -8.26
CA ASP A 203 10.00 13.68 -8.45
C ASP A 203 9.43 14.10 -7.09
N TRP A 204 9.39 13.16 -6.14
CA TRP A 204 9.09 13.43 -4.73
C TRP A 204 9.67 12.37 -3.80
N VAL A 205 9.65 12.67 -2.51
CA VAL A 205 9.97 11.76 -1.41
C VAL A 205 8.70 11.46 -0.60
N HIS A 206 8.34 10.19 -0.52
CA HIS A 206 7.38 9.69 0.47
C HIS A 206 8.08 9.61 1.83
N ILE A 207 7.64 10.43 2.78
CA ILE A 207 8.18 10.48 4.13
C ILE A 207 7.49 9.40 4.96
N VAL A 208 8.21 8.32 5.26
CA VAL A 208 7.72 7.18 6.06
C VAL A 208 7.60 7.63 7.52
N SER A 209 6.43 8.15 7.88
CA SER A 209 6.13 8.79 9.17
C SER A 209 5.29 7.91 10.10
N TYR A 210 5.71 6.66 10.25
CA TYR A 210 5.13 5.67 11.14
C TYR A 210 6.24 4.70 11.60
N TYR A 211 5.91 3.78 12.51
CA TYR A 211 6.85 2.88 13.22
C TYR A 211 7.71 3.55 14.30
N TYR A 212 7.23 4.64 14.88
CA TYR A 212 7.93 5.39 15.93
C TYR A 212 8.11 4.61 17.23
N HIS A 213 7.04 3.95 17.67
CA HIS A 213 6.99 3.17 18.90
C HIS A 213 6.53 1.76 18.58
N LEU A 214 7.25 0.76 19.08
CA LEU A 214 7.06 -0.64 18.69
C LEU A 214 7.12 -1.56 19.91
N PRO A 215 6.17 -2.49 20.08
CA PRO A 215 6.12 -3.39 21.24
C PRO A 215 7.27 -4.40 21.28
N THR A 216 8.00 -4.58 20.18
CA THR A 216 9.20 -5.43 20.12
C THR A 216 10.46 -4.72 20.60
N MET A 217 10.41 -3.40 20.75
CA MET A 217 11.57 -2.56 21.09
C MET A 217 11.42 -1.91 22.46
N GLU A 218 10.18 -1.70 22.91
CA GLU A 218 9.84 -0.90 24.07
C GLU A 218 8.92 -1.67 25.02
N ASN A 219 9.08 -1.42 26.31
CA ASN A 219 8.26 -1.96 27.40
C ASN A 219 7.18 -0.96 27.87
N PHE A 220 6.75 -0.07 26.98
CA PHE A 220 5.67 0.88 27.23
C PHE A 220 4.84 1.07 25.96
N THR A 221 3.57 1.47 26.11
CA THR A 221 2.66 1.78 25.00
C THR A 221 3.08 3.08 24.31
N GLY A 222 2.93 3.17 22.99
CA GLY A 222 3.39 4.36 22.27
C GLY A 222 2.61 4.68 21.01
N ALA A 223 2.66 5.96 20.62
CA ALA A 223 2.01 6.48 19.41
C ALA A 223 2.87 6.23 18.17
N HIS A 224 2.71 5.06 17.54
CA HIS A 224 3.59 4.62 16.44
C HIS A 224 3.58 5.52 15.18
N SER A 225 2.59 6.41 15.03
CA SER A 225 2.45 7.33 13.89
C SER A 225 2.20 8.78 14.34
N ALA A 226 2.63 9.17 15.54
CA ALA A 226 2.38 10.49 16.11
C ALA A 226 2.68 11.66 15.15
N LEU A 227 1.69 12.55 14.94
CA LEU A 227 1.91 13.79 14.18
C LEU A 227 2.82 14.75 14.95
N TYR A 228 2.57 14.85 16.25
CA TYR A 228 3.33 15.67 17.20
C TYR A 228 3.74 14.80 18.39
N ASP A 229 4.90 15.11 18.96
CA ASP A 229 5.30 14.58 20.26
C ASP A 229 5.96 15.73 21.04
N PRO A 230 5.32 16.26 22.10
CA PRO A 230 5.90 17.35 22.88
C PRO A 230 7.07 16.90 23.75
N SER A 231 7.25 15.59 23.95
CA SER A 231 8.26 15.02 24.84
C SER A 231 9.54 14.57 24.13
N SER A 232 9.51 14.47 22.79
CA SER A 232 10.65 13.98 22.01
C SER A 232 10.63 14.52 20.58
N ASN A 233 11.69 14.18 19.82
CA ASN A 233 11.78 14.48 18.39
C ASN A 233 11.22 13.36 17.50
N ILE A 234 10.54 12.37 18.09
CA ILE A 234 9.98 11.21 17.40
C ILE A 234 8.54 11.56 16.96
N SER A 235 8.42 12.38 15.94
CA SER A 235 7.13 12.76 15.37
C SER A 235 7.21 13.11 13.89
N THR A 236 6.04 13.08 13.24
CA THR A 236 5.92 13.43 11.82
C THR A 236 6.26 14.90 11.56
N ASP A 237 5.77 15.84 12.37
CA ASP A 237 6.07 17.28 12.20
C ASP A 237 7.56 17.58 12.37
N TYR A 238 8.23 16.92 13.32
CA TYR A 238 9.68 17.03 13.46
C TYR A 238 10.41 16.53 12.20
N GLY A 239 10.06 15.34 11.70
CA GLY A 239 10.64 14.80 10.47
C GLY A 239 10.46 15.71 9.26
N ILE A 240 9.25 16.24 9.04
CA ILE A 240 8.98 17.18 7.95
C ILE A 240 9.84 18.45 8.06
N LYS A 241 10.03 18.98 9.28
CA LYS A 241 10.91 20.13 9.52
C LYS A 241 12.38 19.81 9.22
N GLU A 242 12.86 18.61 9.57
CA GLU A 242 14.23 18.17 9.27
C GLU A 242 14.50 18.01 7.77
N TRP A 243 13.55 17.45 7.02
CA TRP A 243 13.67 17.37 5.56
C TRP A 243 13.67 18.77 4.92
N THR A 244 12.83 19.68 5.43
CA THR A 244 12.74 21.07 4.96
C THR A 244 14.01 21.86 5.28
N SER A 245 14.54 21.76 6.49
CA SER A 245 15.75 22.48 6.93
C SER A 245 16.99 22.09 6.13
N ARG A 246 16.97 20.88 5.54
CA ARG A 246 18.01 20.35 4.66
C ARG A 246 17.75 20.60 3.17
N GLY A 247 16.77 21.44 2.84
CA GLY A 247 16.56 21.97 1.50
C GLY A 247 15.66 21.13 0.58
N LEU A 248 14.95 20.12 1.09
CA LEU A 248 13.90 19.46 0.31
C LEU A 248 12.62 20.33 0.32
N PRO A 249 12.12 20.79 -0.84
CA PRO A 249 10.91 21.59 -0.91
C PRO A 249 9.66 20.84 -0.43
N ALA A 250 8.69 21.57 0.14
CA ALA A 250 7.42 21.00 0.61
C ALA A 250 6.62 20.32 -0.52
N ASP A 251 6.59 20.93 -1.69
CA ASP A 251 5.95 20.41 -2.91
C ASP A 251 6.70 19.21 -3.54
N LYS A 252 7.79 18.75 -2.92
CA LYS A 252 8.46 17.47 -3.22
C LYS A 252 8.31 16.43 -2.10
N MET A 253 7.49 16.69 -1.09
CA MET A 253 7.25 15.76 0.01
C MET A 253 5.82 15.22 0.00
N VAL A 254 5.67 13.91 0.19
CA VAL A 254 4.40 13.22 0.32
C VAL A 254 4.33 12.58 1.72
N LEU A 255 3.30 12.90 2.48
CA LEU A 255 3.15 12.47 3.87
C LEU A 255 2.79 10.97 3.98
N GLY A 256 3.51 10.20 4.78
CA GLY A 256 3.17 8.81 5.06
C GLY A 256 2.05 8.67 6.09
N LEU A 257 1.05 7.83 5.79
CA LEU A 257 -0.05 7.51 6.70
C LEU A 257 -0.13 6.00 6.94
N ALA A 258 -0.39 5.60 8.18
CA ALA A 258 -0.50 4.21 8.57
C ALA A 258 -1.96 3.76 8.64
N TYR A 259 -2.33 2.76 7.82
CA TYR A 259 -3.59 2.03 7.97
C TYR A 259 -3.38 0.76 8.79
N HIS A 260 -2.60 0.86 9.85
CA HIS A 260 -2.30 -0.23 10.76
C HIS A 260 -2.02 0.38 12.12
N GLY A 261 -1.94 -0.48 13.12
CA GLY A 261 -1.55 -0.13 14.47
C GLY A 261 -0.61 -1.16 15.05
N TYR A 262 -0.30 -0.96 16.32
CA TYR A 262 0.43 -1.92 17.12
C TYR A 262 -0.33 -2.21 18.41
N ALA A 263 -0.32 -3.48 18.82
CA ALA A 263 -0.96 -3.97 20.02
C ALA A 263 0.11 -4.35 21.06
N TRP A 264 -0.07 -3.85 22.27
CA TRP A 264 0.74 -4.08 23.45
C TRP A 264 -0.08 -4.84 24.49
N THR A 265 0.60 -5.67 25.28
CA THR A 265 0.06 -6.23 26.53
C THR A 265 0.42 -5.28 27.66
N LEU A 266 -0.56 -4.60 28.25
CA LEU A 266 -0.38 -3.75 29.42
C LEU A 266 0.09 -4.58 30.62
N LEU A 267 1.01 -4.00 31.40
CA LEU A 267 1.42 -4.57 32.68
C LEU A 267 0.29 -4.45 33.72
N ASP A 268 -0.39 -3.30 33.72
CA ASP A 268 -1.55 -3.01 34.56
C ASP A 268 -2.66 -2.42 33.68
N PRO A 269 -3.81 -3.10 33.50
CA PRO A 269 -4.93 -2.60 32.70
C PRO A 269 -5.52 -1.26 33.16
N SER A 270 -5.30 -0.87 34.43
CA SER A 270 -5.73 0.43 34.95
C SER A 270 -4.82 1.58 34.50
N ALA A 271 -3.55 1.29 34.18
CA ALA A 271 -2.61 2.21 33.55
C ALA A 271 -2.62 2.00 32.03
N ASN A 272 -3.48 2.75 31.33
CA ASN A 272 -3.81 2.48 29.93
C ASN A 272 -3.68 3.69 29.00
N GLU A 273 -2.92 4.69 29.45
CA GLU A 273 -2.53 5.87 28.69
C GLU A 273 -1.35 5.57 27.73
N ILE A 274 -1.07 6.48 26.80
CA ILE A 274 0.18 6.45 26.04
C ILE A 274 1.36 6.61 27.01
N GLY A 275 2.38 5.76 26.88
CA GLY A 275 3.52 5.69 27.80
C GLY A 275 3.32 4.75 28.99
N SER A 276 2.19 4.05 29.07
CA SER A 276 1.93 3.11 30.16
C SER A 276 2.80 1.86 30.07
N PRO A 277 3.26 1.29 31.19
CA PRO A 277 4.09 0.08 31.18
C PRO A 277 3.41 -1.11 30.48
N ALA A 278 4.17 -1.82 29.67
CA ALA A 278 3.74 -2.96 28.87
C ALA A 278 4.77 -4.10 28.91
N THR A 279 4.30 -5.34 28.76
CA THR A 279 5.14 -6.55 28.77
C THR A 279 5.58 -6.99 27.37
N GLY A 280 5.10 -6.32 26.32
CA GLY A 280 5.50 -6.58 24.93
C GLY A 280 4.31 -6.71 23.98
N PRO A 281 4.48 -7.38 22.83
CA PRO A 281 3.45 -7.47 21.80
C PRO A 281 2.20 -8.25 22.24
N ALA A 282 1.04 -7.81 21.77
CA ALA A 282 -0.24 -8.50 21.93
C ALA A 282 -0.86 -8.87 20.58
N VAL A 283 -1.84 -9.79 20.61
CA VAL A 283 -2.69 -10.22 19.48
C VAL A 283 -1.93 -10.98 18.38
N MET A 284 -0.96 -10.34 17.73
CA MET A 284 -0.20 -10.87 16.61
C MET A 284 1.31 -10.89 16.94
N PRO A 285 2.11 -11.72 16.24
CA PRO A 285 3.56 -11.61 16.30
C PRO A 285 4.01 -10.18 16.02
N LYS A 286 4.97 -9.67 16.82
CA LYS A 286 5.43 -8.26 16.77
C LYS A 286 4.36 -7.20 17.02
N GLY A 287 3.12 -7.58 17.34
CA GLY A 287 2.03 -6.68 17.73
C GLY A 287 1.39 -5.93 16.58
N LEU A 288 1.88 -6.08 15.34
CA LEU A 288 1.32 -5.40 14.18
C LEU A 288 -0.10 -5.88 13.91
N ILE A 289 -1.02 -4.93 13.68
CA ILE A 289 -2.43 -5.21 13.47
C ILE A 289 -3.01 -4.26 12.41
N SER A 290 -3.72 -4.80 11.41
CA SER A 290 -4.31 -3.96 10.36
C SER A 290 -5.51 -3.17 10.88
N TYR A 291 -5.74 -1.96 10.39
CA TYR A 291 -6.93 -1.18 10.76
C TYR A 291 -8.23 -1.96 10.51
N LYS A 292 -8.30 -2.70 9.39
CA LYS A 292 -9.37 -3.65 9.08
C LYS A 292 -9.64 -4.63 10.21
N PHE A 293 -8.61 -5.26 10.77
CA PHE A 293 -8.75 -6.22 11.86
C PHE A 293 -9.10 -5.56 13.19
N ILE A 294 -8.56 -4.37 13.47
CA ILE A 294 -8.95 -3.55 14.64
C ILE A 294 -10.46 -3.31 14.62
N LYS A 295 -11.01 -2.86 13.48
CA LYS A 295 -12.44 -2.54 13.36
C LYS A 295 -13.33 -3.77 13.25
N SER A 296 -12.90 -4.84 12.58
CA SER A 296 -13.77 -6.01 12.36
C SER A 296 -13.81 -7.00 13.52
N SER A 297 -12.73 -7.08 14.33
CA SER A 297 -12.50 -8.25 15.19
C SER A 297 -12.08 -7.90 16.62
N MET A 298 -11.52 -6.71 16.88
CA MET A 298 -11.01 -6.38 18.22
C MET A 298 -12.07 -5.85 19.19
N GLY A 299 -13.28 -5.56 18.70
CA GLY A 299 -14.34 -4.93 19.51
C GLY A 299 -13.95 -3.53 19.98
N CYS A 300 -13.18 -2.81 19.15
CA CYS A 300 -12.68 -1.46 19.39
C CYS A 300 -13.69 -0.41 18.93
N ASP A 301 -14.78 -0.27 19.69
CA ASP A 301 -15.86 0.68 19.47
C ASP A 301 -16.33 1.31 20.78
N GLY A 302 -17.04 2.45 20.67
CA GLY A 302 -17.61 3.16 21.82
C GLY A 302 -16.55 3.67 22.79
N GLU A 303 -16.79 3.50 24.10
CA GLU A 303 -15.94 4.02 25.19
C GLU A 303 -14.55 3.38 25.25
N LYS A 304 -14.32 2.26 24.55
CA LYS A 304 -13.00 1.60 24.47
C LYS A 304 -12.02 2.34 23.57
N VAL A 305 -12.50 3.26 22.73
CA VAL A 305 -11.69 4.01 21.79
C VAL A 305 -11.46 5.41 22.32
N GLY A 306 -10.18 5.83 22.37
CA GLY A 306 -9.80 7.19 22.67
C GLY A 306 -9.08 7.86 21.52
N TYR A 307 -9.10 9.19 21.52
CA TYR A 307 -8.31 10.03 20.63
C TYR A 307 -7.43 10.95 21.49
N LYS A 308 -6.12 10.98 21.22
CA LYS A 308 -5.19 11.87 21.92
C LYS A 308 -4.75 12.97 20.98
N SER A 309 -5.38 14.14 21.11
CA SER A 309 -5.10 15.32 20.29
C SER A 309 -3.64 15.80 20.38
N THR A 310 -2.98 15.55 21.51
CA THR A 310 -1.55 15.86 21.71
C THR A 310 -0.66 15.16 20.69
N TYR A 311 -0.98 13.91 20.34
CA TYR A 311 -0.20 13.09 19.40
C TYR A 311 -0.88 12.95 18.02
N VAL A 312 -2.18 13.28 17.93
CA VAL A 312 -3.03 13.04 16.75
C VAL A 312 -3.02 11.57 16.38
N THR A 313 -3.43 10.73 17.34
CA THR A 313 -3.55 9.28 17.18
C THR A 313 -4.72 8.76 18.00
N ASN A 314 -5.21 7.59 17.62
CA ASN A 314 -6.24 6.87 18.33
C ASN A 314 -5.63 5.71 19.11
N TYR A 315 -6.38 5.25 20.11
CA TYR A 315 -6.06 4.02 20.81
C TYR A 315 -7.33 3.25 21.15
N CYS A 316 -7.17 1.95 21.36
CA CYS A 316 -8.23 1.07 21.83
C CYS A 316 -7.74 0.23 23.01
N ILE A 317 -8.58 0.10 24.03
CA ILE A 317 -8.29 -0.76 25.19
C ILE A 317 -9.33 -1.87 25.27
N ASN A 318 -8.85 -3.11 25.36
CA ASN A 318 -9.71 -4.28 25.58
C ASN A 318 -9.04 -5.24 26.58
N GLY A 319 -9.44 -5.17 27.85
CA GLY A 319 -8.76 -5.87 28.93
C GLY A 319 -7.33 -5.35 29.10
N SER A 320 -6.35 -6.25 29.06
CA SER A 320 -4.91 -5.90 29.07
C SER A 320 -4.36 -5.53 27.69
N VAL A 321 -5.14 -5.60 26.61
CA VAL A 321 -4.66 -5.24 25.28
C VAL A 321 -4.85 -3.74 25.05
N TRP A 322 -3.75 -3.06 24.74
CA TRP A 322 -3.74 -1.66 24.31
C TRP A 322 -3.29 -1.59 22.85
N ILE A 323 -4.04 -0.90 21.99
CA ILE A 323 -3.75 -0.81 20.56
C ILE A 323 -3.64 0.66 20.17
N GLY A 324 -2.48 1.10 19.69
CA GLY A 324 -2.28 2.43 19.11
C GLY A 324 -2.42 2.37 17.59
N TYR A 325 -3.24 3.25 17.00
CA TYR A 325 -3.54 3.28 15.56
C TYR A 325 -4.08 4.64 15.12
N ASP A 326 -4.25 4.87 13.82
CA ASP A 326 -4.97 6.04 13.31
C ASP A 326 -6.40 5.68 12.87
N ASP A 327 -7.39 6.36 13.42
CA ASP A 327 -8.79 6.31 12.95
C ASP A 327 -9.10 7.57 12.10
N VAL A 328 -10.35 7.69 11.64
CA VAL A 328 -10.85 8.73 10.72
C VAL A 328 -10.46 10.15 11.16
N GLU A 329 -10.52 10.47 12.46
CA GLU A 329 -10.18 11.80 12.97
C GLU A 329 -8.68 12.10 12.85
N ALA A 330 -7.81 11.15 13.23
CA ALA A 330 -6.37 11.28 13.10
C ALA A 330 -5.95 11.40 11.63
N ILE A 331 -6.48 10.53 10.76
CA ILE A 331 -6.21 10.58 9.31
C ILE A 331 -6.64 11.93 8.72
N ARG A 332 -7.85 12.41 9.02
CA ARG A 332 -8.33 13.71 8.52
C ARG A 332 -7.44 14.86 8.98
N THR A 333 -6.99 14.83 10.23
CA THR A 333 -6.12 15.86 10.80
C THR A 333 -4.75 15.86 10.11
N LYS A 334 -4.13 14.68 9.90
CA LYS A 334 -2.84 14.54 9.20
C LYS A 334 -2.92 14.95 7.73
N VAL A 335 -4.01 14.61 7.05
CA VAL A 335 -4.30 15.06 5.67
C VAL A 335 -4.44 16.59 5.60
N SER A 336 -5.10 17.20 6.59
CA SER A 336 -5.23 18.66 6.67
C SER A 336 -3.87 19.32 6.93
N TYR A 337 -3.08 18.77 7.85
CA TYR A 337 -1.69 19.17 8.08
C TYR A 337 -0.85 19.16 6.80
N ALA A 338 -0.94 18.09 5.99
CA ALA A 338 -0.20 18.00 4.73
C ALA A 338 -0.55 19.16 3.78
N ARG A 339 -1.83 19.53 3.70
CA ARG A 339 -2.29 20.67 2.89
C ARG A 339 -1.79 22.01 3.43
N GLU A 340 -1.90 22.21 4.75
CA GLU A 340 -1.46 23.45 5.41
C GLU A 340 0.05 23.68 5.28
N LYS A 341 0.84 22.60 5.28
CA LYS A 341 2.29 22.65 5.05
C LYS A 341 2.68 22.75 3.57
N GLY A 342 1.72 22.75 2.65
CA GLY A 342 2.00 22.77 1.21
C GLY A 342 2.68 21.51 0.69
N LEU A 343 2.47 20.37 1.35
CA LEU A 343 3.00 19.08 0.89
C LEU A 343 2.31 18.64 -0.41
N LEU A 344 3.03 17.87 -1.22
CA LEU A 344 2.55 17.38 -2.52
C LEU A 344 1.37 16.40 -2.41
N GLY A 345 1.20 15.77 -1.24
CA GLY A 345 0.11 14.82 -0.99
C GLY A 345 0.33 13.95 0.23
N TYR A 346 -0.35 12.80 0.24
CA TYR A 346 -0.10 11.71 1.18
C TYR A 346 0.03 10.36 0.45
N ASN A 347 0.64 9.39 1.12
CA ASN A 347 0.74 8.00 0.68
C ASN A 347 0.45 7.06 1.87
N VAL A 348 -0.29 5.97 1.65
CA VAL A 348 -0.79 5.10 2.74
C VAL A 348 -0.16 3.72 2.74
N TRP A 349 0.26 3.24 3.92
CA TRP A 349 0.69 1.86 4.15
C TRP A 349 -0.33 1.12 5.05
N GLN A 350 -1.19 0.25 4.52
CA GLN A 350 -1.40 -0.05 3.10
C GLN A 350 -2.90 -0.10 2.77
N VAL A 351 -3.27 0.05 1.49
CA VAL A 351 -4.67 0.25 1.07
C VAL A 351 -5.58 -0.91 1.48
N ALA A 352 -5.05 -2.13 1.49
CA ALA A 352 -5.78 -3.35 1.86
C ALA A 352 -6.28 -3.36 3.31
N ASN A 353 -5.68 -2.55 4.17
CA ASN A 353 -6.03 -2.48 5.57
C ASN A 353 -7.21 -1.52 5.85
N ASP A 354 -7.71 -0.79 4.86
CA ASP A 354 -8.81 0.15 5.08
C ASP A 354 -10.14 -0.60 5.24
N TYR A 355 -10.79 -0.45 6.40
CA TYR A 355 -12.08 -1.07 6.67
C TYR A 355 -13.18 -0.31 5.94
N ASN A 356 -13.82 -0.93 4.94
CA ASN A 356 -14.90 -0.31 4.15
C ASN A 356 -14.50 1.03 3.47
N TRP A 357 -13.20 1.24 3.24
CA TRP A 357 -12.65 2.46 2.64
C TRP A 357 -12.90 3.75 3.45
N VAL A 358 -13.16 3.63 4.76
CA VAL A 358 -13.54 4.79 5.59
C VAL A 358 -12.38 5.77 5.77
N LEU A 359 -11.13 5.28 5.88
CA LEU A 359 -9.96 6.14 6.04
C LEU A 359 -9.66 6.87 4.72
N SER A 360 -9.73 6.18 3.59
CA SER A 360 -9.50 6.75 2.26
C SER A 360 -10.58 7.75 1.85
N LYS A 361 -11.79 7.63 2.43
CA LYS A 361 -12.90 8.59 2.26
C LYS A 361 -12.90 9.71 3.31
N ALA A 362 -12.02 9.68 4.30
CA ALA A 362 -12.04 10.64 5.41
C ALA A 362 -11.86 12.10 4.94
N GLU A 363 -11.20 12.33 3.80
CA GLU A 363 -10.98 13.64 3.18
C GLU A 363 -12.20 14.17 2.40
N SER A 364 -13.05 13.29 1.85
CA SER A 364 -14.24 13.72 1.09
C SER A 364 -15.43 14.07 2.00
N LEU A 365 -15.40 13.62 3.25
CA LEU A 365 -16.36 13.98 4.29
C LEU A 365 -16.07 15.40 4.79
N LYS A 366 -16.69 16.39 4.15
CA LYS A 366 -16.76 17.77 4.66
C LYS A 366 -17.30 17.75 6.09
N HIS A 367 -16.45 17.95 7.10
CA HIS A 367 -16.94 18.32 8.41
C HIS A 367 -17.15 19.84 8.42
N THR A 368 -18.39 20.25 8.65
CA THR A 368 -18.70 21.55 9.24
C THR A 368 -17.90 21.68 10.53
N TYR A 369 -16.82 22.47 10.48
CA TYR A 369 -16.04 22.84 11.64
C TYR A 369 -16.94 23.67 12.57
N ARG A 370 -17.38 23.09 13.69
CA ARG A 370 -18.00 23.86 14.77
C ARG A 370 -16.85 24.57 15.47
N LYS A 371 -16.64 25.83 15.11
CA LYS A 371 -15.71 26.76 15.75
C LYS A 371 -16.08 26.88 17.23
N GLY A 372 -15.50 26.02 18.06
CA GLY A 372 -15.70 25.99 19.50
C GLY A 372 -14.36 25.67 20.16
N ASN A 373 -13.79 26.70 20.79
CA ASN A 373 -12.61 26.68 21.65
C ASN A 373 -11.24 26.63 20.94
N LYS A 374 -10.82 27.81 20.44
CA LYS A 374 -9.41 28.16 20.37
C LYS A 374 -8.82 28.21 21.80
N PRO A 375 -7.62 27.67 22.05
CA PRO A 375 -6.82 28.08 23.19
C PRO A 375 -6.30 29.50 22.92
N THR A 376 -6.67 30.44 23.79
CA THR A 376 -6.14 31.81 23.83
C THR A 376 -4.69 31.80 24.29
N ILE A 377 -3.79 32.27 23.42
CA ILE A 377 -2.59 33.01 23.86
C ILE A 377 -2.64 34.37 23.15
N ALA A 378 -2.55 35.42 23.96
CA ALA A 378 -2.82 36.80 23.63
C ALA A 378 -1.77 37.42 22.69
N ALA A 379 -2.23 38.23 21.74
CA ALA A 379 -1.47 39.34 21.19
C ALA A 379 -2.44 40.50 20.95
N ALA A 380 -2.02 41.67 21.42
CA ALA A 380 -2.82 42.87 21.58
C ALA A 380 -3.17 43.55 20.24
N GLN A 381 -4.44 43.98 20.15
CA GLN A 381 -4.89 45.34 19.88
C GLN A 381 -4.22 46.16 18.76
N GLU A 382 -4.99 46.42 17.70
CA GLU A 382 -5.23 47.77 17.16
C GLU A 382 -6.48 47.75 16.26
N GLU A 383 -7.53 48.44 16.70
CA GLU A 383 -8.70 48.81 15.89
C GLU A 383 -8.62 50.31 15.59
N GLY A 384 -8.97 50.67 14.35
CA GLY A 384 -9.62 51.95 14.07
C GLY A 384 -9.09 52.74 12.86
N LYS A 385 -9.76 52.62 11.71
CA LYS A 385 -10.41 53.70 10.94
C LYS A 385 -10.63 53.26 9.48
N ASP A 386 -11.86 53.41 8.99
CA ASP A 386 -12.18 54.11 7.73
C ASP A 386 -13.62 53.81 7.29
N GLN A 387 -14.55 54.59 7.85
CA GLN A 387 -15.92 54.70 7.37
C GLN A 387 -16.04 55.95 6.49
N GLU A 388 -15.41 55.94 5.32
CA GLU A 388 -15.69 56.94 4.28
C GLU A 388 -15.36 56.49 2.84
N ASN A 389 -15.56 55.21 2.49
CA ASN A 389 -15.37 54.74 1.10
C ASN A 389 -16.51 53.90 0.49
N ASN A 390 -17.63 53.74 1.20
CA ASN A 390 -18.69 52.84 0.75
C ASN A 390 -19.60 53.41 -0.35
N ARG A 391 -19.55 54.70 -0.70
CA ARG A 391 -20.39 55.25 -1.78
C ARG A 391 -19.78 55.11 -3.18
N LEU A 392 -18.45 55.15 -3.32
CA LEU A 392 -17.77 54.96 -4.61
C LEU A 392 -17.70 53.48 -5.03
N LEU A 393 -17.54 52.56 -4.08
CA LEU A 393 -17.49 51.11 -4.38
C LEU A 393 -18.81 50.60 -5.00
N TRP A 394 -19.96 51.03 -4.48
CA TRP A 394 -21.26 50.62 -5.03
C TRP A 394 -21.56 51.23 -6.41
N ALA A 395 -21.00 52.41 -6.72
CA ALA A 395 -21.16 53.05 -8.03
C ALA A 395 -20.43 52.28 -9.16
N ILE A 396 -19.37 51.53 -8.84
CA ILE A 396 -18.59 50.72 -9.80
C ILE A 396 -19.08 49.26 -9.84
N LEU A 397 -19.55 48.72 -8.71
CA LEU A 397 -20.03 47.33 -8.62
C LEU A 397 -21.35 47.09 -9.37
N LEU A 398 -22.28 48.04 -9.37
CA LEU A 398 -23.61 47.82 -9.95
C LEU A 398 -23.60 47.74 -11.49
N PRO A 399 -22.86 48.60 -12.23
CA PRO A 399 -22.75 48.46 -13.69
C PRO A 399 -21.99 47.19 -14.12
N THR A 400 -20.96 46.79 -13.36
CA THR A 400 -20.14 45.62 -13.69
C THR A 400 -20.92 44.31 -13.54
N ILE A 401 -21.77 44.19 -12.51
CA ILE A 401 -22.67 43.04 -12.34
C ILE A 401 -23.68 42.96 -13.49
N ALA A 402 -24.20 44.09 -13.98
CA ALA A 402 -25.15 44.11 -15.09
C ALA A 402 -24.51 43.62 -16.41
N VAL A 403 -23.28 44.05 -16.70
CA VAL A 403 -22.54 43.61 -17.90
C VAL A 403 -22.21 42.11 -17.83
N VAL A 404 -21.75 41.62 -16.69
CA VAL A 404 -21.45 40.19 -16.49
C VAL A 404 -22.72 39.34 -16.64
N SER A 405 -23.86 39.81 -16.13
CA SER A 405 -25.15 39.11 -16.26
C SER A 405 -25.61 39.02 -17.71
N LEU A 406 -25.42 40.08 -18.50
CA LEU A 406 -25.71 40.09 -19.95
C LEU A 406 -24.79 39.13 -20.73
N LEU A 407 -23.50 39.08 -20.38
CA LEU A 407 -22.54 38.15 -20.99
C LEU A 407 -22.87 36.69 -20.66
N LEU A 408 -23.24 36.37 -19.42
CA LEU A 408 -23.70 35.02 -19.06
C LEU A 408 -25.01 34.64 -19.73
N GLY A 409 -25.95 35.58 -19.90
CA GLY A 409 -27.20 35.36 -20.62
C GLY A 409 -26.98 35.05 -22.11
N THR A 410 -26.08 35.79 -22.77
CA THR A 410 -25.74 35.54 -24.18
C THR A 410 -24.97 34.23 -24.36
N LEU A 411 -24.06 33.90 -23.44
CA LEU A 411 -23.30 32.65 -23.46
C LEU A 411 -24.21 31.43 -23.27
N THR A 412 -25.13 31.49 -22.30
CA THR A 412 -26.10 30.42 -22.05
C THR A 412 -27.07 30.24 -23.22
N TRP A 413 -27.51 31.33 -23.86
CA TRP A 413 -28.30 31.26 -25.10
C TRP A 413 -27.50 30.63 -26.26
N PHE A 414 -26.23 31.00 -26.43
CA PHE A 414 -25.35 30.42 -27.45
C PHE A 414 -25.13 28.92 -27.23
N PHE A 415 -24.86 28.49 -25.99
CA PHE A 415 -24.71 27.07 -25.65
C PHE A 415 -26.01 26.29 -25.82
N ARG A 416 -27.16 26.85 -25.43
CA ARG A 416 -28.48 26.22 -25.67
C ARG A 416 -28.76 26.05 -27.16
N ARG A 417 -28.41 27.04 -27.98
CA ARG A 417 -28.57 26.99 -29.45
C ARG A 417 -27.60 26.00 -30.11
N ARG A 418 -26.39 25.82 -29.56
CA ARG A 418 -25.38 24.86 -30.05
C ARG A 418 -25.71 23.41 -29.65
N LEU A 419 -26.24 23.19 -28.44
CA LEU A 419 -26.71 21.89 -27.96
C LEU A 419 -27.93 21.37 -28.71
N PHE A 420 -28.83 22.25 -29.17
CA PHE A 420 -29.98 21.87 -29.99
C PHE A 420 -29.56 21.33 -31.36
N LYS A 421 -28.49 21.88 -31.96
CA LYS A 421 -27.92 21.37 -33.22
C LYS A 421 -27.18 20.03 -33.05
N TRP A 422 -26.56 19.80 -31.88
CA TRP A 422 -25.88 18.55 -31.57
C TRP A 422 -26.84 17.37 -31.33
N LYS A 423 -28.00 17.63 -30.69
CA LYS A 423 -29.03 16.58 -30.50
C LYS A 423 -29.54 16.02 -31.82
N VAL A 424 -29.71 16.85 -32.86
CA VAL A 424 -30.15 16.41 -34.20
C VAL A 424 -29.09 15.57 -34.93
N LEU A 425 -27.80 15.77 -34.64
CA LEU A 425 -26.70 15.01 -35.25
C LEU A 425 -26.47 13.65 -34.56
N VAL A 426 -26.62 13.58 -33.22
CA VAL A 426 -26.43 12.35 -32.44
C VAL A 426 -27.53 11.31 -32.72
N THR A 427 -28.76 11.75 -33.01
CA THR A 427 -29.86 10.83 -33.40
C THR A 427 -29.63 10.15 -34.76
N ARG A 428 -28.72 10.67 -35.61
CA ARG A 428 -28.33 10.04 -36.88
C ARG A 428 -27.13 9.09 -36.79
N ILE A 429 -26.38 9.09 -35.69
CA ILE A 429 -25.17 8.27 -35.51
C ILE A 429 -25.42 7.01 -34.67
N MET A 430 -26.54 6.95 -33.92
CA MET A 430 -26.91 5.77 -33.11
C MET A 430 -27.65 4.65 -33.86
N ALA A 431 -27.61 4.64 -35.19
CA ALA A 431 -28.16 3.56 -36.01
C ALA A 431 -27.06 2.91 -36.86
N ILE A 432 -26.06 2.30 -36.22
CA ILE A 432 -25.21 1.20 -36.72
C ILE A 432 -24.54 0.59 -35.48
N GLN A 433 -24.92 -0.64 -35.13
CA GLN A 433 -24.11 -1.50 -34.26
C GLN A 433 -23.52 -2.63 -35.09
N PRO A 434 -22.27 -3.01 -34.84
CA PRO A 434 -21.84 -4.39 -34.99
C PRO A 434 -21.46 -4.99 -33.64
N GLN A 435 -22.21 -6.01 -33.22
CA GLN A 435 -21.73 -6.99 -32.24
C GLN A 435 -20.57 -7.77 -32.86
N LYS A 436 -19.45 -7.88 -32.15
CA LYS A 436 -18.39 -8.84 -32.46
C LYS A 436 -18.34 -9.88 -31.35
N LYS A 437 -18.93 -11.05 -31.63
CA LYS A 437 -18.79 -12.28 -30.83
C LYS A 437 -17.44 -12.90 -31.17
N THR A 438 -16.53 -13.00 -30.22
CA THR A 438 -15.35 -13.88 -30.33
C THR A 438 -15.73 -15.27 -29.85
N GLN A 439 -15.72 -16.22 -30.76
CA GLN A 439 -16.08 -17.62 -30.53
C GLN A 439 -14.82 -18.41 -30.16
N TYR A 440 -14.70 -18.80 -28.89
CA TYR A 440 -13.73 -19.80 -28.42
C TYR A 440 -14.46 -21.14 -28.30
N PRO A 441 -14.07 -22.20 -29.06
CA PRO A 441 -14.94 -23.35 -29.28
C PRO A 441 -15.23 -24.27 -28.09
N ASN A 442 -14.67 -24.03 -26.89
CA ASN A 442 -14.84 -24.92 -25.72
C ASN A 442 -15.10 -24.20 -24.38
N LEU A 443 -15.48 -22.91 -24.38
CA LEU A 443 -15.87 -22.25 -23.14
C LEU A 443 -17.39 -22.36 -22.95
N GLN A 444 -17.83 -23.23 -22.04
CA GLN A 444 -19.23 -23.32 -21.66
C GLN A 444 -19.55 -22.15 -20.72
N GLU A 445 -20.27 -21.15 -21.22
CA GLU A 445 -20.77 -20.03 -20.42
C GLU A 445 -21.99 -20.48 -19.64
N PHE A 446 -21.90 -20.49 -18.31
CA PHE A 446 -23.05 -20.67 -17.43
C PHE A 446 -23.67 -19.33 -17.12
N SER A 447 -25.00 -19.22 -17.30
CA SER A 447 -25.69 -18.00 -16.92
C SER A 447 -25.77 -17.88 -15.40
N PHE A 448 -25.94 -16.65 -14.90
CA PHE A 448 -26.19 -16.43 -13.47
C PHE A 448 -27.43 -17.22 -12.98
N ALA A 449 -28.43 -17.43 -13.84
CA ALA A 449 -29.59 -18.24 -13.50
C ALA A 449 -29.23 -19.71 -13.29
N ASP A 450 -28.35 -20.27 -14.13
CA ASP A 450 -27.86 -21.65 -13.99
C ASP A 450 -27.05 -21.81 -12.70
N ILE A 451 -26.17 -20.84 -12.40
CA ILE A 451 -25.36 -20.83 -11.18
C ILE A 451 -26.26 -20.70 -9.93
N LYS A 452 -27.26 -19.82 -9.98
CA LYS A 452 -28.21 -19.61 -8.88
C LYS A 452 -29.09 -20.83 -8.65
N ALA A 453 -29.50 -21.52 -9.72
CA ALA A 453 -30.27 -22.75 -9.63
C ALA A 453 -29.41 -23.90 -9.07
N ALA A 454 -28.19 -24.09 -9.59
CA ALA A 454 -27.27 -25.14 -9.16
C ALA A 454 -26.86 -25.00 -7.68
N THR A 455 -26.72 -23.77 -7.18
CA THR A 455 -26.32 -23.49 -5.79
C THR A 455 -27.50 -23.40 -4.82
N ARG A 456 -28.73 -23.73 -5.26
CA ARG A 456 -29.97 -23.51 -4.49
C ARG A 456 -30.02 -22.10 -3.87
N ASN A 457 -29.82 -21.09 -4.72
CA ASN A 457 -29.74 -19.68 -4.34
C ASN A 457 -28.63 -19.40 -3.30
N PHE A 458 -27.45 -19.98 -3.53
CA PHE A 458 -26.29 -19.86 -2.64
C PHE A 458 -26.60 -20.28 -1.19
N SER A 459 -27.31 -21.40 -1.03
CA SER A 459 -27.56 -21.95 0.31
C SER A 459 -26.24 -22.26 1.01
N HIS A 460 -26.23 -22.22 2.34
CA HIS A 460 -25.03 -22.48 3.14
C HIS A 460 -24.37 -23.84 2.81
N GLU A 461 -25.16 -24.80 2.34
CA GLU A 461 -24.72 -26.15 1.96
C GLU A 461 -24.05 -26.21 0.57
N ASN A 462 -24.27 -25.20 -0.29
CA ASN A 462 -23.87 -25.20 -1.71
C ASN A 462 -23.11 -23.93 -2.11
N LYS A 463 -22.41 -23.29 -1.16
CA LYS A 463 -21.55 -22.14 -1.43
C LYS A 463 -20.34 -22.55 -2.29
N LEU A 464 -20.22 -21.91 -3.45
CA LEU A 464 -19.03 -22.04 -4.29
C LEU A 464 -17.84 -21.37 -3.58
N GLY A 465 -16.77 -22.14 -3.34
CA GLY A 465 -15.53 -21.63 -2.73
C GLY A 465 -15.34 -21.89 -1.23
N GLU A 466 -16.28 -22.53 -0.53
CA GLU A 466 -16.09 -22.98 0.88
C GLU A 466 -15.45 -24.40 0.99
N GLY A 467 -15.04 -24.99 -0.13
CA GLY A 467 -14.66 -26.41 -0.26
C GLY A 467 -13.22 -26.80 0.13
N GLY A 468 -12.61 -26.17 1.14
CA GLY A 468 -11.24 -26.50 1.60
C GLY A 468 -11.12 -27.16 2.98
N TYR A 469 -12.18 -27.10 3.81
CA TYR A 469 -12.02 -27.33 5.26
C TYR A 469 -12.49 -28.71 5.74
N GLY A 470 -13.60 -29.22 5.19
CA GLY A 470 -14.19 -30.51 5.60
C GLY A 470 -13.58 -31.74 4.90
N PRO A 471 -13.52 -31.78 3.56
CA PRO A 471 -13.08 -32.96 2.83
C PRO A 471 -11.61 -33.33 3.07
N VAL A 472 -10.71 -32.33 3.16
CA VAL A 472 -9.28 -32.57 3.39
C VAL A 472 -9.01 -33.08 4.81
N TYR A 473 -9.69 -32.50 5.81
CA TYR A 473 -9.61 -33.00 7.19
C TYR A 473 -10.17 -34.42 7.32
N LYS A 474 -11.31 -34.67 6.69
CA LYS A 474 -11.93 -35.99 6.62
C LYS A 474 -10.97 -36.98 5.94
N ALA A 475 -10.35 -36.61 4.82
CA ALA A 475 -9.34 -37.42 4.14
C ALA A 475 -8.18 -37.78 5.08
N TYR A 476 -7.59 -36.79 5.76
CA TYR A 476 -6.48 -37.03 6.69
C TYR A 476 -6.86 -38.01 7.82
N LYS A 477 -8.05 -37.86 8.41
CA LYS A 477 -8.54 -38.75 9.47
C LYS A 477 -8.73 -40.17 8.96
N PHE A 478 -9.38 -40.34 7.80
CA PHE A 478 -9.60 -41.66 7.20
C PHE A 478 -8.27 -42.32 6.80
N TRP A 479 -7.31 -41.56 6.29
CA TRP A 479 -5.97 -42.05 5.99
C TRP A 479 -5.24 -42.52 7.26
N LYS A 480 -5.27 -41.71 8.33
CA LYS A 480 -4.63 -42.02 9.62
C LYS A 480 -5.22 -43.27 10.29
N ASP A 481 -6.54 -43.46 10.19
CA ASP A 481 -7.27 -44.58 10.79
C ASP A 481 -7.19 -45.87 9.94
N GLY A 482 -6.46 -45.86 8.81
CA GLY A 482 -6.36 -47.01 7.89
C GLY A 482 -7.62 -47.26 7.05
N LYS A 483 -8.51 -46.26 6.97
CA LYS A 483 -9.83 -46.31 6.32
C LYS A 483 -9.91 -45.54 5.00
N SER A 484 -8.77 -45.30 4.36
CA SER A 484 -8.64 -44.50 3.13
C SER A 484 -9.67 -44.86 2.04
N MET A 485 -10.00 -46.15 1.89
CA MET A 485 -10.96 -46.62 0.89
C MET A 485 -12.41 -46.20 1.17
N GLU A 486 -12.78 -45.96 2.44
CA GLU A 486 -14.12 -45.47 2.81
C GLU A 486 -14.31 -43.97 2.47
N PHE A 487 -13.21 -43.25 2.18
CA PHE A 487 -13.24 -41.85 1.73
C PHE A 487 -13.37 -41.73 0.20
N MET A 488 -12.95 -42.76 -0.55
CA MET A 488 -12.92 -42.71 -2.01
C MET A 488 -14.32 -42.76 -2.61
N ASP A 489 -14.50 -42.04 -3.72
CA ASP A 489 -15.76 -42.08 -4.47
C ASP A 489 -16.00 -43.51 -4.99
N PRO A 490 -17.17 -44.13 -4.73
CA PRO A 490 -17.51 -45.45 -5.26
C PRO A 490 -17.46 -45.56 -6.78
N LEU A 491 -17.52 -44.44 -7.52
CA LEU A 491 -17.37 -44.41 -8.98
C LEU A 491 -15.90 -44.54 -9.42
N MET A 492 -14.94 -44.40 -8.50
CA MET A 492 -13.51 -44.62 -8.71
C MET A 492 -13.10 -46.08 -8.40
N ASP A 493 -14.06 -47.02 -8.40
CA ASP A 493 -13.85 -48.44 -8.06
C ASP A 493 -12.91 -49.14 -9.05
N ASP A 494 -11.61 -48.94 -8.82
CA ASP A 494 -10.52 -49.74 -9.37
C ASP A 494 -10.06 -50.71 -8.29
N THR A 495 -10.93 -51.65 -7.93
CA THR A 495 -10.72 -52.74 -6.95
C THR A 495 -9.41 -53.51 -7.19
N ASN A 496 -8.83 -53.44 -8.39
CA ASN A 496 -7.53 -54.02 -8.75
C ASN A 496 -6.32 -53.13 -8.42
N SER A 497 -6.50 -51.92 -7.89
CA SER A 497 -5.42 -50.98 -7.58
C SER A 497 -5.68 -50.07 -6.37
N ALA A 498 -6.35 -50.60 -5.33
CA ALA A 498 -6.56 -49.91 -4.06
C ALA A 498 -5.28 -49.26 -3.50
N CYS A 499 -4.12 -49.89 -3.67
CA CYS A 499 -2.82 -49.33 -3.28
C CYS A 499 -2.46 -48.02 -4.00
N LYS A 500 -2.83 -47.85 -5.28
CA LYS A 500 -2.59 -46.61 -6.04
C LYS A 500 -3.49 -45.48 -5.57
N LEU A 501 -4.75 -45.77 -5.23
CA LEU A 501 -5.68 -44.76 -4.72
C LEU A 501 -5.24 -44.25 -3.34
N VAL A 502 -4.83 -45.15 -2.44
CA VAL A 502 -4.24 -44.80 -1.14
C VAL A 502 -2.98 -43.96 -1.33
N ARG A 503 -2.16 -44.31 -2.32
CA ARG A 503 -0.95 -43.56 -2.64
C ARG A 503 -1.25 -42.15 -3.16
N CYS A 504 -2.18 -41.99 -4.09
CA CYS A 504 -2.63 -40.68 -4.56
C CYS A 504 -3.19 -39.82 -3.42
N MET A 505 -3.94 -40.44 -2.50
CA MET A 505 -4.45 -39.78 -1.30
C MET A 505 -3.30 -39.25 -0.42
N GLN A 506 -2.29 -40.09 -0.18
CA GLN A 506 -1.13 -39.71 0.64
C GLN A 506 -0.32 -38.59 -0.03
N VAL A 507 -0.09 -38.66 -1.35
CA VAL A 507 0.57 -37.59 -2.10
C VAL A 507 -0.23 -36.28 -2.04
N ALA A 508 -1.56 -36.36 -2.21
CA ALA A 508 -2.43 -35.18 -2.08
C ALA A 508 -2.36 -34.56 -0.67
N LEU A 509 -2.31 -35.39 0.38
CA LEU A 509 -2.15 -34.94 1.77
C LEU A 509 -0.77 -34.32 2.05
N LEU A 510 0.29 -34.73 1.33
CA LEU A 510 1.61 -34.11 1.39
C LEU A 510 1.62 -32.74 0.69
N CYS A 511 0.91 -32.58 -0.42
CA CYS A 511 0.82 -31.30 -1.14
C CYS A 511 0.10 -30.19 -0.36
N VAL A 512 -0.73 -30.56 0.61
CA VAL A 512 -1.56 -29.63 1.40
C VAL A 512 -1.09 -29.48 2.86
N GLN A 513 0.17 -29.83 3.14
CA GLN A 513 0.79 -29.63 4.46
C GLN A 513 0.75 -28.16 4.89
N ASP A 514 0.68 -27.90 6.19
CA ASP A 514 0.61 -26.55 6.73
C ASP A 514 1.87 -25.75 6.37
N LYS A 515 3.01 -26.29 6.82
CA LYS A 515 4.34 -25.77 6.53
C LYS A 515 4.71 -26.03 5.08
N TRP A 516 5.21 -25.00 4.40
CA TRP A 516 5.60 -25.11 3.00
C TRP A 516 6.84 -26.00 2.82
N GLU A 517 7.69 -26.06 3.84
CA GLU A 517 8.89 -26.92 3.89
C GLU A 517 8.54 -28.41 3.92
N ASP A 518 7.33 -28.75 4.38
CA ASP A 518 6.84 -30.12 4.45
C ASP A 518 6.11 -30.55 3.16
N ARG A 519 5.94 -29.64 2.19
CA ARG A 519 5.29 -29.91 0.90
C ARG A 519 6.33 -30.37 -0.12
N PRO A 520 6.08 -31.46 -0.87
CA PRO A 520 6.97 -31.89 -1.93
C PRO A 520 6.95 -30.90 -3.09
N SER A 521 8.09 -30.76 -3.77
CA SER A 521 8.19 -30.10 -5.06
C SER A 521 7.38 -30.86 -6.13
N MET A 522 7.02 -30.18 -7.22
CA MET A 522 6.29 -30.82 -8.33
C MET A 522 7.06 -31.99 -8.95
N LEU A 523 8.40 -31.97 -8.91
CA LEU A 523 9.24 -33.08 -9.37
C LEU A 523 9.11 -34.30 -8.45
N GLU A 524 9.13 -34.08 -7.13
CA GLU A 524 8.92 -35.14 -6.15
C GLU A 524 7.51 -35.71 -6.24
N VAL A 525 6.48 -34.87 -6.41
CA VAL A 525 5.09 -35.32 -6.63
C VAL A 525 5.00 -36.23 -7.86
N TYR A 526 5.66 -35.85 -8.96
CA TYR A 526 5.68 -36.65 -10.18
C TYR A 526 6.33 -38.02 -9.97
N SER A 527 7.49 -38.06 -9.29
CA SER A 527 8.17 -39.32 -8.95
C SER A 527 7.38 -40.17 -7.95
N MET A 528 6.71 -39.54 -6.97
CA MET A 528 5.81 -40.21 -6.03
C MET A 528 4.64 -40.88 -6.74
N LEU A 529 4.01 -40.22 -7.72
CA LEU A 529 2.89 -40.77 -8.48
C LEU A 529 3.30 -41.87 -9.48
N LYS A 530 4.55 -41.85 -9.95
CA LYS A 530 5.13 -42.90 -10.82
C LYS A 530 5.59 -44.17 -10.09
N ASN A 531 5.41 -44.26 -8.77
CA ASN A 531 5.97 -45.33 -7.92
C ASN A 531 7.51 -45.40 -7.94
N GLU A 532 8.21 -44.31 -8.24
CA GLU A 532 9.68 -44.27 -8.22
C GLU A 532 10.25 -44.19 -6.79
N ILE A 533 9.39 -43.93 -5.79
CA ILE A 533 9.73 -43.83 -4.37
C ILE A 533 8.97 -44.94 -3.63
N GLU A 534 9.63 -45.98 -3.12
CA GLU A 534 8.93 -47.12 -2.50
C GLU A 534 8.10 -46.67 -1.26
N ASP A 535 8.73 -45.94 -0.33
CA ASP A 535 8.08 -45.46 0.89
C ASP A 535 7.81 -43.94 0.85
N LEU A 536 6.53 -43.58 0.84
CA LEU A 536 6.12 -42.17 0.89
C LEU A 536 6.26 -41.59 2.30
N PRO A 537 6.69 -40.32 2.43
CA PRO A 537 6.66 -39.61 3.70
C PRO A 537 5.26 -39.62 4.32
N THR A 538 5.20 -39.71 5.65
CA THR A 538 3.96 -39.64 6.43
C THR A 538 3.46 -38.18 6.48
N PRO A 539 2.24 -37.88 5.99
CA PRO A 539 1.62 -36.57 6.18
C PRO A 539 1.60 -36.13 7.65
N LYS A 540 2.20 -34.98 7.93
CA LYS A 540 2.14 -34.32 9.25
C LYS A 540 0.76 -33.69 9.47
N ARG A 541 0.47 -33.34 10.73
CA ARG A 541 -0.81 -32.77 11.16
C ARG A 541 -1.02 -31.41 10.47
N HIS A 542 -2.18 -31.22 9.85
CA HIS A 542 -2.53 -29.98 9.15
C HIS A 542 -2.81 -28.81 10.12
N ALA A 543 -2.70 -27.58 9.61
CA ALA A 543 -2.71 -26.30 10.34
C ALA A 543 -3.89 -26.08 11.29
N PHE A 544 -5.02 -26.71 10.99
CA PHE A 544 -6.32 -26.42 11.61
C PHE A 544 -6.91 -27.59 12.42
N ALA A 545 -6.11 -28.59 12.76
CA ALA A 545 -6.54 -29.60 13.72
C ALA A 545 -6.59 -28.92 15.10
N ALA A 546 -7.80 -28.56 15.55
CA ALA A 546 -8.07 -27.84 16.79
C ALA A 546 -7.07 -28.18 17.90
N ARG A 547 -6.46 -27.16 18.51
CA ARG A 547 -5.81 -27.28 19.82
C ARG A 547 -6.89 -27.58 20.86
N LYS A 548 -7.35 -28.82 20.90
CA LYS A 548 -7.93 -29.42 22.07
C LYS A 548 -7.22 -30.75 22.25
N ASP A 549 -6.76 -30.92 23.48
CA ASP A 549 -6.17 -32.13 24.05
C ASP A 549 -4.66 -32.30 23.78
N MET A 550 -3.84 -31.75 24.69
CA MET A 550 -2.86 -32.50 25.50
C MET A 550 -1.98 -31.55 26.35
N ASP A 551 -2.33 -31.53 27.64
CA ASP A 551 -1.48 -31.58 28.84
C ASP A 551 -0.41 -30.50 29.12
N GLU A 552 -0.74 -29.69 30.14
CA GLU A 552 0.05 -28.65 30.81
C GLU A 552 1.33 -29.12 31.53
N GLU A 553 1.71 -30.40 31.46
CA GLU A 553 2.80 -30.94 32.29
C GLU A 553 4.17 -31.03 31.56
N ASN A 554 4.19 -30.99 30.21
CA ASN A 554 5.43 -31.09 29.44
C ASN A 554 6.04 -29.73 29.01
N TYR A 555 5.36 -28.61 29.25
CA TYR A 555 5.85 -27.28 28.88
C TYR A 555 6.93 -26.75 29.84
N LEU A 556 6.99 -27.29 31.07
CA LEU A 556 7.99 -26.90 32.07
C LEU A 556 9.32 -27.66 31.95
N LYS A 557 9.34 -28.85 31.35
CA LYS A 557 10.58 -29.65 31.16
C LYS A 557 11.39 -29.28 29.93
N SER A 558 10.78 -28.76 28.87
CA SER A 558 11.53 -28.35 27.67
C SER A 558 12.24 -27.00 27.80
N MET A 559 12.03 -26.27 28.91
CA MET A 559 12.64 -24.97 29.15
C MET A 559 13.98 -25.05 29.89
N GLU A 560 14.34 -26.21 30.46
CA GLU A 560 15.62 -26.40 31.18
C GLU A 560 16.74 -27.06 30.33
N GLU A 561 16.45 -27.68 29.19
CA GLU A 561 17.47 -28.45 28.43
C GLU A 561 17.92 -27.87 27.07
N ASN A 562 17.38 -26.74 26.60
CA ASN A 562 17.87 -26.09 25.36
C ASN A 562 18.40 -24.67 25.59
N CYS A 563 19.18 -24.51 26.66
CA CYS A 563 20.22 -23.48 26.67
C CYS A 563 21.37 -23.91 25.75
N SER A 564 21.63 -23.07 24.75
CA SER A 564 22.67 -23.14 23.72
C SER A 564 22.25 -23.78 22.39
N VAL A 565 22.82 -23.20 21.34
CA VAL A 565 22.74 -23.50 19.91
C VAL A 565 21.75 -22.63 19.12
N ASN A 566 22.38 -21.69 18.42
CA ASN A 566 21.86 -20.69 17.48
C ASN A 566 20.77 -21.20 16.53
N TYR A 567 19.67 -20.46 16.45
CA TYR A 567 18.72 -20.55 15.34
C TYR A 567 18.68 -19.23 14.56
N ALA A 568 18.98 -19.34 13.26
CA ALA A 568 18.71 -18.33 12.27
C ALA A 568 17.19 -18.14 12.13
N THR A 569 16.73 -16.93 12.40
CA THR A 569 15.32 -16.55 12.39
C THR A 569 14.87 -16.28 10.95
N MET A 570 13.85 -17.01 10.48
CA MET A 570 13.02 -16.56 9.34
C MET A 570 12.28 -15.29 9.78
N SER A 571 12.72 -14.15 9.26
CA SER A 571 12.11 -12.86 9.51
C SER A 571 10.84 -12.69 8.67
N TRP A 572 9.71 -12.46 9.35
CA TRP A 572 8.62 -11.68 8.74
C TRP A 572 9.13 -10.24 8.60
N ASP A 573 9.91 -9.98 7.55
CA ASP A 573 10.41 -8.65 7.20
C ASP A 573 9.31 -7.87 6.50
N MET A 574 8.35 -7.40 7.29
CA MET A 574 7.62 -6.22 6.88
C MET A 574 8.54 -4.99 6.93
N PRO A 575 8.50 -4.11 5.93
CA PRO A 575 9.25 -2.86 5.93
C PRO A 575 8.97 -2.08 7.20
N ARG A 576 10.03 -1.77 7.94
CA ARG A 576 10.10 -0.79 9.02
C ARG A 576 10.45 0.59 8.45
#